data_AF-A0A350X991-F1
#
_entry.id   AF-A0A350X991-F1
#
_cell.length_a   1.000
_cell.length_b   1.000
_cell.length_c   1.000
_cell.angle_alpha   90.00
_cell.angle_beta   90.00
_cell.angle_gamma   90.00
#
_symmetry.space_group_name_H-M   'P 1'
#
loop_
_entity.id
_entity.type
_entity.pdbx_description
1 polymer ?
#
loop_
_entity_poly.entity_id
_entity_poly.type
_entity_poly.pdbx_seq_one_letter_code
_entity_poly.pdbx_strand_id
1 'polypeptide(L)'
;MPTSTVIKKLSIAVAGIATIAIAMPLSAAAATLYSITDLGNISPTAINNRGQVVGFSVTPSGYSRAVIWENGIITDLGTPGSNYSDSRATDINDLGQVVGNSYNNAGRFERAFLWDKGKMIDLGILGSNDISSQANGINNRGQVVGTILYNSSENRMGRYRGFLWENGTMTELLPGSQENCFRSHSCYGYSALGINDAGQVVGYSGHPMSMGSPARAFIWQNGSMNDLGLYLNSYRGRSSTAKKINNAGQVVAVKFTPGDWPPHDDGIFLLENCSAFPGSGQRCKVTDLGNTDGEYTSVVDINDVGQIIGPFGLWENGTVTAPNSLLPKNSGWESLSLLAINNSGQIVGSGSFHGKGRGFLMTPGFESVPEPNLALGLLAFGAFGAGAMVKRQRQGQAWAMTSITPQRSRLSGT
;
A
#
# COMPACT_ATOMS: atom_id res chain seq x y z
N MET A 1 -91.45 -39.33 23.67
CA MET A 1 -90.14 -39.98 23.63
C MET A 1 -89.51 -39.74 22.26
N PRO A 2 -88.46 -38.91 22.15
CA PRO A 2 -87.48 -38.97 21.06
C PRO A 2 -86.10 -39.35 21.64
N THR A 3 -85.48 -40.44 21.18
CA THR A 3 -84.57 -40.57 20.02
C THR A 3 -83.28 -39.75 20.10
N SER A 4 -82.18 -40.51 19.97
CA SER A 4 -80.77 -40.16 20.10
C SER A 4 -80.24 -39.19 19.05
N THR A 5 -79.20 -38.41 19.38
CA THR A 5 -78.13 -38.12 18.40
C THR A 5 -76.79 -37.85 19.10
N VAL A 6 -75.79 -38.64 18.72
CA VAL A 6 -74.36 -38.45 19.02
C VAL A 6 -73.80 -37.39 18.07
N ILE A 7 -73.04 -36.41 18.57
CA ILE A 7 -72.19 -35.55 17.73
C ILE A 7 -70.74 -35.65 18.20
N LYS A 8 -69.90 -36.14 17.28
CA LYS A 8 -68.44 -36.23 17.38
C LYS A 8 -67.83 -34.83 17.47
N LYS A 9 -66.89 -34.62 18.41
CA LYS A 9 -66.03 -33.43 18.43
C LYS A 9 -65.05 -33.50 17.25
N LEU A 10 -65.12 -32.53 16.35
CA LEU A 10 -64.15 -32.31 15.28
C LEU A 10 -63.12 -31.28 15.78
N SER A 11 -61.89 -31.71 16.02
CA SER A 11 -60.77 -30.82 16.36
C SER A 11 -60.16 -30.28 15.07
N ILE A 12 -60.38 -29.00 14.77
CA ILE A 12 -59.66 -28.29 13.69
C ILE A 12 -58.37 -27.75 14.31
N ALA A 13 -57.24 -28.36 13.97
CA ALA A 13 -55.92 -27.79 14.23
C ALA A 13 -55.65 -26.72 13.16
N VAL A 14 -55.69 -25.45 13.57
CA VAL A 14 -55.18 -24.34 12.74
C VAL A 14 -53.66 -24.37 12.86
N ALA A 15 -52.98 -24.84 11.83
CA ALA A 15 -51.53 -24.71 11.70
C ALA A 15 -51.20 -23.23 11.48
N GLY A 16 -50.81 -22.54 12.55
CA GLY A 16 -50.20 -21.22 12.44
C GLY A 16 -48.83 -21.36 11.80
N ILE A 17 -48.68 -20.95 10.54
CA ILE A 17 -47.37 -20.75 9.92
C ILE A 17 -46.77 -19.51 10.59
N ALA A 18 -45.95 -19.73 11.62
CA ALA A 18 -45.06 -18.71 12.13
C ALA A 18 -43.89 -18.58 11.15
N THR A 19 -43.97 -17.64 10.21
CA THR A 19 -42.80 -17.18 9.47
C THR A 19 -41.89 -16.46 10.45
N ILE A 20 -40.91 -17.18 11.00
CA ILE A 20 -39.76 -16.57 11.67
C ILE A 20 -38.95 -15.90 10.56
N ALA A 21 -39.19 -14.61 10.34
CA ALA A 21 -38.25 -13.79 9.60
C ALA A 21 -37.00 -13.65 10.48
N ILE A 22 -36.02 -14.53 10.27
CA ILE A 22 -34.66 -14.29 10.76
C ILE A 22 -34.15 -13.11 9.94
N ALA A 23 -34.35 -11.89 10.45
CA ALA A 23 -33.58 -10.76 10.00
C ALA A 23 -32.13 -11.04 10.43
N MET A 24 -31.38 -11.68 9.54
CA MET A 24 -29.93 -11.63 9.64
C MET A 24 -29.59 -10.14 9.57
N PRO A 25 -28.89 -9.55 10.55
CA PRO A 25 -28.27 -8.27 10.29
C PRO A 25 -27.32 -8.53 9.12
N LEU A 26 -27.63 -7.98 7.95
CA LEU A 26 -26.59 -7.74 6.96
C LEU A 26 -25.62 -6.81 7.68
N SER A 27 -24.57 -7.39 8.24
CA SER A 27 -23.34 -6.65 8.47
C SER A 27 -22.86 -6.27 7.08
N ALA A 28 -23.38 -5.17 6.54
CA ALA A 28 -22.71 -4.45 5.49
C ALA A 28 -21.40 -4.01 6.14
N ALA A 29 -20.33 -4.76 5.91
CA ALA A 29 -18.99 -4.24 6.11
C ALA A 29 -18.94 -2.92 5.35
N ALA A 30 -18.78 -1.80 6.05
CA ALA A 30 -18.60 -0.51 5.42
C ALA A 30 -17.42 -0.64 4.46
N ALA A 31 -17.66 -0.44 3.17
CA ALA A 31 -16.59 -0.49 2.18
C ALA A 31 -15.62 0.67 2.47
N THR A 32 -14.36 0.35 2.72
CA THR A 32 -13.27 1.34 2.77
C THR A 32 -13.17 1.98 1.39
N LEU A 33 -13.66 3.22 1.22
CA LEU A 33 -13.99 3.74 -0.11
C LEU A 33 -13.07 4.85 -0.66
N TYR A 34 -11.97 5.18 0.01
CA TYR A 34 -11.02 6.26 -0.35
C TYR A 34 -11.59 7.58 -0.91
N SER A 35 -11.28 8.69 -0.25
CA SER A 35 -11.35 10.00 -0.91
C SER A 35 -10.17 10.15 -1.88
N ILE A 36 -10.38 10.80 -3.03
CA ILE A 36 -9.33 11.07 -4.02
C ILE A 36 -9.12 12.57 -4.20
N THR A 37 -7.86 12.99 -4.09
CA THR A 37 -7.42 14.38 -4.27
C THR A 37 -6.62 14.51 -5.55
N ASP A 38 -7.00 15.45 -6.43
CA ASP A 38 -6.19 15.83 -7.60
C ASP A 38 -4.95 16.60 -7.13
N LEU A 39 -3.76 16.05 -7.41
CA LEU A 39 -2.49 16.68 -7.07
C LEU A 39 -2.04 17.68 -8.14
N GLY A 40 -2.78 17.81 -9.24
CA GLY A 40 -2.45 18.66 -10.37
C GLY A 40 -1.47 18.01 -11.34
N ASN A 41 -0.62 18.85 -11.96
CA ASN A 41 0.33 18.41 -12.98
C ASN A 41 1.65 17.90 -12.36
N ILE A 42 1.54 16.87 -11.52
CA ILE A 42 2.67 16.14 -10.94
C ILE A 42 2.62 14.70 -11.46
N SER A 43 3.79 14.14 -11.75
CA SER A 43 4.02 12.70 -11.91
C SER A 43 4.60 12.18 -10.60
N PRO A 44 3.76 11.67 -9.68
CA PRO A 44 4.21 11.27 -8.35
C PRO A 44 5.01 9.96 -8.40
N THR A 45 5.90 9.78 -7.45
CA THR A 45 6.77 8.60 -7.33
C THR A 45 6.77 8.00 -5.93
N ALA A 46 6.62 8.81 -4.87
CA ALA A 46 6.62 8.34 -3.50
C ALA A 46 5.78 9.23 -2.57
N ILE A 47 5.44 8.70 -1.40
CA ILE A 47 4.69 9.38 -0.34
C ILE A 47 5.26 8.97 1.03
N ASN A 48 5.36 9.91 1.98
CA ASN A 48 5.74 9.61 3.37
C ASN A 48 4.52 9.58 4.31
N ASN A 49 4.73 9.22 5.58
CA ASN A 49 3.68 9.11 6.60
C ASN A 49 3.07 10.45 7.03
N ARG A 50 3.65 11.58 6.60
CA ARG A 50 3.07 12.92 6.80
C ARG A 50 2.14 13.33 5.65
N GLY A 51 1.96 12.48 4.65
CA GLY A 51 1.15 12.77 3.48
C GLY A 51 1.84 13.68 2.45
N GLN A 52 3.16 13.87 2.58
CA GLN A 52 3.94 14.60 1.59
C GLN A 52 4.23 13.68 0.40
N VAL A 53 3.91 14.16 -0.80
CA VAL A 53 4.09 13.41 -2.05
C VAL A 53 5.23 14.02 -2.82
N VAL A 54 6.12 13.18 -3.37
CA VAL A 54 7.21 13.65 -4.25
C VAL A 54 7.05 13.07 -5.65
N GLY A 55 7.74 13.70 -6.59
CA GLY A 55 7.77 13.26 -7.98
C GLY A 55 8.48 14.28 -8.86
N PHE A 56 7.96 14.48 -10.06
CA PHE A 56 8.40 15.56 -10.92
C PHE A 56 7.24 16.26 -11.63
N SER A 57 7.48 17.50 -12.05
CA SER A 57 6.60 18.26 -12.93
C SER A 57 7.38 18.80 -14.12
N VAL A 58 6.69 19.04 -15.24
CA VAL A 58 7.30 19.62 -16.44
C VAL A 58 7.06 21.13 -16.46
N THR A 59 8.14 21.90 -16.49
CA THR A 59 8.08 23.37 -16.56
C THR A 59 7.55 23.83 -17.93
N PRO A 60 7.08 25.09 -18.06
CA PRO A 60 6.70 25.65 -19.36
C PRO A 60 7.81 25.62 -20.42
N SER A 61 9.07 25.61 -19.99
CA SER A 61 10.24 25.49 -20.87
C SER A 61 10.60 24.04 -21.23
N GLY A 62 9.81 23.06 -20.78
CA GLY A 62 9.97 21.65 -21.12
C GLY A 62 10.92 20.84 -20.23
N TYR A 63 11.46 21.43 -19.15
CA TYR A 63 12.35 20.70 -18.23
C TYR A 63 11.56 19.96 -17.15
N SER A 64 12.03 18.79 -16.74
CA SER A 64 11.53 18.08 -15.56
C SER A 64 12.13 18.69 -14.29
N ARG A 65 11.31 19.00 -13.29
CA ARG A 65 11.75 19.47 -11.97
C ARG A 65 11.24 18.52 -10.90
N ALA A 66 12.11 18.11 -9.99
CA ALA A 66 11.73 17.40 -8.78
C ALA A 66 10.84 18.32 -7.94
N VAL A 67 9.73 17.79 -7.46
CA VAL A 67 8.75 18.57 -6.69
C VAL A 67 8.33 17.82 -5.44
N ILE A 68 7.90 18.57 -4.44
CA ILE A 68 7.15 18.07 -3.30
C ILE A 68 5.76 18.72 -3.30
N TRP A 69 4.72 17.90 -3.18
CA TRP A 69 3.36 18.33 -2.94
C TRP A 69 3.05 18.14 -1.45
N GLU A 70 2.51 19.19 -0.83
CA GLU A 70 2.03 19.18 0.54
C GLU A 70 0.86 20.14 0.68
N ASN A 71 -0.27 19.66 1.22
CA ASN A 71 -1.45 20.48 1.51
C ASN A 71 -1.92 21.37 0.33
N GLY A 72 -1.91 20.81 -0.88
CA GLY A 72 -2.36 21.51 -2.10
C GLY A 72 -1.29 22.38 -2.76
N ILE A 73 -0.08 22.45 -2.22
CA ILE A 73 1.01 23.29 -2.74
C ILE A 73 2.08 22.39 -3.37
N ILE A 74 2.41 22.64 -4.64
CA ILE A 74 3.55 22.04 -5.33
C ILE A 74 4.75 22.99 -5.19
N THR A 75 5.82 22.51 -4.58
CA THR A 75 7.08 23.24 -4.42
C THR A 75 8.16 22.61 -5.31
N ASP A 76 8.78 23.44 -6.15
CA ASP A 76 9.97 23.06 -6.94
C ASP A 76 11.19 22.93 -6.02
N LEU A 77 11.85 21.77 -6.07
CA LEU A 77 13.05 21.49 -5.27
C LEU A 77 14.34 22.00 -5.94
N GLY A 78 14.29 22.35 -7.22
CA GLY A 78 15.39 22.85 -8.01
C GLY A 78 16.29 21.75 -8.59
N THR A 79 17.57 22.09 -8.77
CA THR A 79 18.64 21.19 -9.21
C THR A 79 19.87 21.39 -8.32
N PRO A 80 20.83 20.43 -8.23
CA PRO A 80 21.98 20.53 -7.32
C PRO A 80 23.06 21.52 -7.81
N GLY A 81 22.81 22.22 -8.93
CA GLY A 81 23.70 23.23 -9.49
C GLY A 81 23.37 23.58 -10.95
N SER A 82 24.05 24.58 -11.49
CA SER A 82 23.81 25.10 -12.85
C SER A 82 24.14 24.12 -13.99
N ASN A 83 24.86 23.04 -13.69
CA ASN A 83 25.22 22.01 -14.66
C ASN A 83 24.08 21.03 -14.95
N TYR A 84 23.00 21.09 -14.17
CA TYR A 84 21.84 20.22 -14.31
C TYR A 84 20.65 21.00 -14.84
N SER A 85 19.99 20.43 -15.84
CA SER A 85 18.83 20.99 -16.50
C SER A 85 17.53 20.36 -16.05
N ASP A 86 17.59 19.16 -15.45
CA ASP A 86 16.43 18.37 -15.05
C ASP A 86 16.67 17.69 -13.71
N SER A 87 15.60 17.48 -12.95
CA SER A 87 15.59 16.71 -11.70
C SER A 87 14.29 15.91 -11.56
N ARG A 88 14.36 14.75 -10.92
CA ARG A 88 13.20 13.89 -10.61
C ARG A 88 13.39 13.24 -9.24
N ALA A 89 12.40 13.36 -8.36
CA ALA A 89 12.41 12.67 -7.08
C ALA A 89 12.02 11.20 -7.26
N THR A 90 12.68 10.31 -6.52
CA THR A 90 12.44 8.86 -6.54
C THR A 90 11.87 8.35 -5.22
N ASP A 91 12.26 8.92 -4.09
CA ASP A 91 11.79 8.49 -2.77
C ASP A 91 11.84 9.64 -1.74
N ILE A 92 11.09 9.49 -0.64
CA ILE A 92 11.00 10.47 0.46
C ILE A 92 10.88 9.73 1.81
N ASN A 93 11.60 10.20 2.83
CA ASN A 93 11.45 9.67 4.20
C ASN A 93 10.50 10.52 5.07
N ASP A 94 10.19 10.05 6.28
CA ASP A 94 9.31 10.72 7.23
C ASP A 94 9.95 11.94 7.91
N LEU A 95 11.23 12.23 7.63
CA LEU A 95 11.86 13.50 7.97
C LEU A 95 11.61 14.57 6.90
N GLY A 96 11.16 14.18 5.70
CA GLY A 96 10.93 15.06 4.55
C GLY A 96 12.17 15.26 3.70
N GLN A 97 13.16 14.38 3.87
CA GLN A 97 14.32 14.33 3.00
C GLN A 97 13.92 13.60 1.72
N VAL A 98 14.25 14.19 0.58
CA VAL A 98 13.87 13.68 -0.74
C VAL A 98 15.12 13.27 -1.48
N VAL A 99 15.10 12.09 -2.09
CA VAL A 99 16.18 11.65 -2.97
C VAL A 99 15.69 11.54 -4.40
N GLY A 100 16.62 11.54 -5.34
CA GLY A 100 16.29 11.43 -6.74
C GLY A 100 17.49 11.59 -7.65
N ASN A 101 17.20 11.85 -8.91
CA ASN A 101 18.18 11.91 -9.97
C ASN A 101 18.15 13.28 -10.65
N SER A 102 19.33 13.83 -10.93
CA SER A 102 19.53 15.04 -11.71
C SER A 102 20.21 14.75 -13.02
N TYR A 103 19.79 15.41 -14.10
CA TYR A 103 20.30 15.20 -15.45
C TYR A 103 20.82 16.52 -16.02
N ASN A 104 21.89 16.43 -16.80
CA ASN A 104 22.40 17.58 -17.55
C ASN A 104 21.81 17.66 -18.97
N ASN A 105 21.95 18.83 -19.60
CA ASN A 105 21.42 19.11 -20.96
C ASN A 105 21.89 18.14 -22.05
N ALA A 106 22.98 17.38 -21.82
CA ALA A 106 23.47 16.37 -22.76
C ALA A 106 22.78 15.00 -22.59
N GLY A 107 21.91 14.82 -21.59
CA GLY A 107 21.22 13.57 -21.25
C GLY A 107 22.16 12.43 -20.85
N ARG A 108 23.45 12.73 -20.60
CA ARG A 108 24.53 11.72 -20.47
C ARG A 108 25.00 11.48 -19.05
N PHE A 109 24.70 12.38 -18.13
CA PHE A 109 25.18 12.28 -16.75
C PHE A 109 24.02 12.43 -15.79
N GLU A 110 23.65 11.29 -15.22
CA GLU A 110 22.73 11.20 -14.10
C GLU A 110 23.54 11.29 -12.80
N ARG A 111 23.08 12.12 -11.86
CA ARG A 111 23.62 12.18 -10.50
C ARG A 111 22.52 12.05 -9.48
N ALA A 112 22.73 11.16 -8.52
CA ALA A 112 21.90 11.05 -7.35
C ALA A 112 21.97 12.35 -6.53
N PHE A 113 20.83 12.81 -6.03
CA PHE A 113 20.76 13.95 -5.12
C PHE A 113 20.06 13.58 -3.82
N LEU A 114 20.35 14.36 -2.78
CA LEU A 114 19.57 14.47 -1.55
C LEU A 114 19.10 15.92 -1.42
N TRP A 115 17.80 16.13 -1.24
CA TRP A 115 17.22 17.39 -0.85
C TRP A 115 16.85 17.32 0.63
N ASP A 116 17.33 18.28 1.40
CA ASP A 116 17.02 18.42 2.83
C ASP A 116 16.89 19.90 3.18
N LYS A 117 15.78 20.29 3.80
CA LYS A 117 15.51 21.65 4.31
C LYS A 117 15.84 22.77 3.31
N GLY A 118 15.39 22.62 2.06
CA GLY A 118 15.57 23.63 1.02
C GLY A 118 16.91 23.57 0.29
N LYS A 119 17.80 22.63 0.62
CA LYS A 119 19.09 22.48 -0.04
C LYS A 119 19.15 21.16 -0.81
N MET A 120 19.45 21.23 -2.10
CA MET A 120 19.77 20.06 -2.92
C MET A 120 21.28 19.80 -2.92
N ILE A 121 21.67 18.55 -2.67
CA ILE A 121 23.04 18.08 -2.51
C ILE A 121 23.28 17.01 -3.56
N ASP A 122 24.32 17.17 -4.38
CA ASP A 122 24.83 16.12 -5.26
C ASP A 122 25.54 15.06 -4.40
N LEU A 123 25.11 13.79 -4.50
CA LEU A 123 25.71 12.68 -3.74
C LEU A 123 27.02 12.20 -4.36
N GLY A 124 27.34 12.63 -5.57
CA GLY A 124 28.54 12.26 -6.29
C GLY A 124 28.50 10.85 -6.86
N ILE A 125 29.69 10.27 -7.02
CA ILE A 125 29.97 8.93 -7.53
C ILE A 125 31.04 8.29 -6.64
N LEU A 126 31.20 6.96 -6.70
CA LEU A 126 32.10 6.24 -5.80
C LEU A 126 33.58 6.40 -6.20
N GLY A 127 33.88 6.36 -7.50
CA GLY A 127 35.25 6.41 -8.02
C GLY A 127 35.38 7.14 -9.36
N SER A 128 36.62 7.42 -9.76
CA SER A 128 36.93 8.24 -10.95
C SER A 128 36.51 7.62 -12.29
N ASN A 129 36.24 6.31 -12.32
CA ASN A 129 35.84 5.58 -13.53
C ASN A 129 34.32 5.45 -13.66
N ASP A 130 33.57 6.04 -12.74
CA ASP A 130 32.12 5.98 -12.69
C ASP A 130 31.53 7.10 -13.54
N ILE A 131 30.43 6.81 -14.23
CA ILE A 131 29.80 7.76 -15.13
C ILE A 131 28.50 8.33 -14.59
N SER A 132 27.77 7.58 -13.75
CA SER A 132 26.56 8.09 -13.10
C SER A 132 26.23 7.40 -11.79
N SER A 133 25.38 8.06 -11.02
CA SER A 133 24.76 7.57 -9.79
C SER A 133 23.25 7.79 -9.86
N GLN A 134 22.49 6.85 -9.29
CA GLN A 134 21.03 6.91 -9.20
C GLN A 134 20.60 6.62 -7.76
N ALA A 135 19.74 7.46 -7.17
CA ALA A 135 19.14 7.17 -5.87
C ALA A 135 17.81 6.45 -6.06
N ASN A 136 17.65 5.28 -5.43
CA ASN A 136 16.45 4.46 -5.56
C ASN A 136 15.61 4.42 -4.28
N GLY A 137 16.22 4.57 -3.10
CA GLY A 137 15.49 4.57 -1.84
C GLY A 137 16.19 5.32 -0.72
N ILE A 138 15.42 5.78 0.26
CA ILE A 138 15.89 6.45 1.48
C ILE A 138 15.13 5.92 2.70
N ASN A 139 15.81 5.78 3.84
CA ASN A 139 15.16 5.44 5.11
C ASN A 139 15.10 6.64 6.09
N ASN A 140 14.45 6.48 7.24
CA ASN A 140 14.29 7.53 8.26
C ASN A 140 15.57 7.87 9.03
N ARG A 141 16.67 7.14 8.79
CA ARG A 141 18.01 7.54 9.25
C ARG A 141 18.74 8.45 8.27
N GLY A 142 18.15 8.76 7.12
CA GLY A 142 18.79 9.54 6.06
C GLY A 142 19.83 8.73 5.26
N GLN A 143 19.78 7.40 5.36
CA GLN A 143 20.61 6.52 4.54
C GLN A 143 19.97 6.37 3.16
N VAL A 144 20.77 6.56 2.12
CA VAL A 144 20.32 6.51 0.72
C VAL A 144 20.94 5.30 0.04
N VAL A 145 20.14 4.51 -0.67
CA VAL A 145 20.64 3.41 -1.49
C VAL A 145 20.35 3.64 -2.94
N GLY A 146 21.16 3.02 -3.79
CA GLY A 146 20.99 3.19 -5.22
C GLY A 146 22.04 2.47 -6.03
N THR A 147 22.27 2.97 -7.24
CA THR A 147 23.08 2.29 -8.25
C THR A 147 24.08 3.24 -8.88
N ILE A 148 25.33 2.78 -8.97
CA ILE A 148 26.40 3.40 -9.74
C ILE A 148 26.52 2.70 -11.09
N LEU A 149 26.65 3.49 -12.16
CA LEU A 149 27.03 2.99 -13.47
C LEU A 149 28.52 3.20 -13.71
N TYR A 150 29.20 2.11 -14.05
CA TYR A 150 30.61 2.07 -14.35
C TYR A 150 30.87 2.12 -15.87
N ASN A 151 31.87 2.90 -16.31
CA ASN A 151 32.28 2.96 -17.71
C ASN A 151 33.30 1.85 -18.01
N SER A 152 32.85 0.74 -18.58
CA SER A 152 33.78 -0.20 -19.24
C SER A 152 33.60 -0.12 -20.76
N SER A 153 34.68 0.31 -21.43
CA SER A 153 34.92 0.08 -22.86
C SER A 153 35.17 -1.41 -23.15
N GLU A 154 35.49 -2.19 -22.12
CA GLU A 154 35.56 -3.65 -22.16
C GLU A 154 34.16 -4.24 -21.99
N ASN A 155 33.62 -4.64 -23.13
CA ASN A 155 32.25 -5.07 -23.34
C ASN A 155 31.98 -6.47 -22.76
N ARG A 156 32.05 -6.66 -21.42
CA ARG A 156 31.58 -7.88 -20.74
C ARG A 156 31.03 -7.60 -19.32
N MET A 157 29.70 -7.40 -19.24
CA MET A 157 28.85 -7.98 -18.18
C MET A 157 28.97 -7.47 -16.72
N GLY A 158 29.20 -6.20 -16.41
CA GLY A 158 29.12 -5.77 -14.99
C GLY A 158 29.10 -4.26 -14.74
N ARG A 159 28.09 -3.55 -15.26
CA ARG A 159 28.03 -2.08 -15.23
C ARG A 159 27.42 -1.46 -13.98
N TYR A 160 26.74 -2.23 -13.14
CA TYR A 160 25.97 -1.69 -12.02
C TYR A 160 26.59 -2.09 -10.68
N ARG A 161 26.76 -1.14 -9.76
CA ARG A 161 27.15 -1.41 -8.36
C ARG A 161 26.18 -0.73 -7.42
N GLY A 162 25.61 -1.49 -6.50
CA GLY A 162 24.77 -0.96 -5.44
C GLY A 162 25.62 -0.13 -4.48
N PHE A 163 25.09 1.00 -4.02
CA PHE A 163 25.74 1.82 -3.00
C PHE A 163 24.81 2.09 -1.81
N LEU A 164 25.44 2.41 -0.68
CA LEU A 164 24.86 3.04 0.49
C LEU A 164 25.57 4.38 0.69
N TRP A 165 24.81 5.46 0.73
CA TRP A 165 25.28 6.78 1.10
C TRP A 165 24.76 7.12 2.50
N GLU A 166 25.66 7.55 3.37
CA GLU A 166 25.34 7.97 4.73
C GLU A 166 26.34 9.04 5.17
N ASN A 167 25.84 10.12 5.78
CA ASN A 167 26.67 11.18 6.36
C ASN A 167 27.75 11.73 5.42
N GLY A 168 27.40 11.94 4.13
CA GLY A 168 28.34 12.48 3.14
C GLY A 168 29.27 11.45 2.49
N THR A 169 29.20 10.17 2.90
CA THR A 169 30.08 9.12 2.39
C THR A 169 29.29 8.10 1.60
N MET A 170 29.73 7.84 0.36
CA MET A 170 29.22 6.74 -0.47
C MET A 170 30.08 5.50 -0.27
N THR A 171 29.45 4.37 0.04
CA THR A 171 30.08 3.07 0.21
C THR A 171 29.45 2.06 -0.75
N GLU A 172 30.27 1.25 -1.40
CA GLU A 172 29.79 0.15 -2.23
C GLU A 172 29.19 -0.97 -1.37
N LEU A 173 28.02 -1.48 -1.76
CA LEU A 173 27.35 -2.60 -1.09
C LEU A 173 27.96 -3.93 -1.53
N LEU A 174 29.16 -4.22 -1.02
CA LEU A 174 29.89 -5.41 -1.41
C LEU A 174 29.13 -6.71 -1.03
N PRO A 175 29.19 -7.74 -1.87
CA PRO A 175 28.54 -9.02 -1.59
C PRO A 175 29.15 -9.82 -0.43
N GLY A 176 30.31 -9.41 0.10
CA GLY A 176 31.06 -10.09 1.18
C GLY A 176 32.20 -11.00 0.67
N SER A 177 33.05 -11.48 1.59
CA SER A 177 34.28 -12.25 1.27
C SER A 177 34.14 -13.78 1.34
N GLN A 178 32.95 -14.30 1.62
CA GLN A 178 32.75 -15.73 1.85
C GLN A 178 31.62 -16.22 0.94
N GLU A 179 32.04 -17.01 -0.04
CA GLU A 179 31.23 -17.87 -0.88
C GLU A 179 30.16 -17.18 -1.75
N ASN A 180 30.38 -17.31 -3.06
CA ASN A 180 29.31 -17.42 -4.04
C ASN A 180 28.55 -16.13 -4.41
N CYS A 181 28.92 -15.53 -5.55
CA CYS A 181 27.96 -15.01 -6.54
C CYS A 181 27.10 -16.14 -7.17
N PHE A 182 26.83 -17.17 -6.35
CA PHE A 182 26.09 -18.41 -6.51
C PHE A 182 26.65 -19.40 -7.56
N ARG A 183 27.84 -19.94 -7.20
CA ARG A 183 28.53 -21.17 -7.63
C ARG A 183 29.28 -21.28 -8.98
N SER A 184 29.18 -20.37 -9.95
CA SER A 184 30.16 -20.39 -11.07
C SER A 184 30.24 -19.16 -11.97
N HIS A 185 29.53 -18.07 -11.69
CA HIS A 185 29.53 -16.87 -12.53
C HIS A 185 29.64 -15.64 -11.63
N SER A 186 30.69 -14.84 -11.81
CA SER A 186 30.94 -13.60 -11.07
C SER A 186 29.69 -12.71 -11.02
N CYS A 187 29.43 -12.00 -9.91
CA CYS A 187 28.29 -11.08 -9.82
C CYS A 187 28.44 -10.01 -10.89
N TYR A 188 27.68 -10.15 -11.96
CA TYR A 188 27.73 -9.32 -13.16
C TYR A 188 26.98 -8.00 -12.96
N GLY A 189 27.30 -7.31 -11.86
CA GLY A 189 26.66 -6.10 -11.36
C GLY A 189 25.49 -6.36 -10.41
N TYR A 190 25.11 -5.35 -9.63
CA TYR A 190 23.99 -5.39 -8.70
C TYR A 190 23.44 -3.98 -8.47
N SER A 191 22.17 -3.90 -8.09
CA SER A 191 21.41 -2.65 -7.91
C SER A 191 20.65 -2.73 -6.60
N ALA A 192 20.74 -1.69 -5.77
CA ALA A 192 19.96 -1.56 -4.55
C ALA A 192 18.70 -0.73 -4.83
N LEU A 193 17.52 -1.28 -4.53
CA LEU A 193 16.23 -0.69 -4.89
C LEU A 193 15.43 -0.20 -3.68
N GLY A 194 15.55 -0.87 -2.53
CA GLY A 194 14.84 -0.49 -1.31
C GLY A 194 15.69 -0.65 -0.07
N ILE A 195 15.41 0.14 0.96
CA ILE A 195 16.06 0.11 2.27
C ILE A 195 15.01 0.33 3.36
N ASN A 196 15.12 -0.37 4.48
CA ASN A 196 14.29 -0.11 5.67
C ASN A 196 15.07 0.59 6.79
N ASP A 197 14.38 0.95 7.86
CA ASP A 197 14.95 1.59 9.06
C ASP A 197 15.79 0.63 9.90
N ALA A 198 15.87 -0.67 9.59
CA ALA A 198 16.88 -1.56 10.15
C ALA A 198 18.20 -1.51 9.37
N GLY A 199 18.23 -0.86 8.20
CA GLY A 199 19.40 -0.79 7.31
C GLY A 199 19.56 -2.03 6.44
N GLN A 200 18.51 -2.85 6.35
CA GLN A 200 18.44 -3.95 5.40
C GLN A 200 18.13 -3.37 4.03
N VAL A 201 18.89 -3.79 3.03
CA VAL A 201 18.79 -3.29 1.66
C VAL A 201 18.37 -4.43 0.74
N VAL A 202 17.41 -4.19 -0.13
CA VAL A 202 16.97 -5.19 -1.12
C VAL A 202 17.22 -4.72 -2.55
N GLY A 203 17.32 -5.67 -3.46
CA GLY A 203 17.55 -5.37 -4.86
C GLY A 203 17.75 -6.62 -5.70
N TYR A 204 18.58 -6.50 -6.73
CA TYR A 204 18.95 -7.64 -7.58
C TYR A 204 20.45 -7.70 -7.90
N SER A 205 20.98 -8.91 -8.05
CA SER A 205 22.35 -9.19 -8.50
C SER A 205 22.34 -9.92 -9.85
N GLY A 206 23.21 -9.54 -10.78
CA GLY A 206 23.28 -10.05 -12.15
C GLY A 206 22.59 -9.14 -13.17
N HIS A 207 22.62 -9.54 -14.45
CA HIS A 207 21.97 -8.79 -15.51
C HIS A 207 20.57 -9.35 -15.77
N PRO A 208 19.48 -8.59 -15.53
CA PRO A 208 18.11 -9.10 -15.62
C PRO A 208 17.80 -9.73 -16.98
N MET A 209 18.41 -9.22 -18.05
CA MET A 209 18.18 -9.67 -19.44
C MET A 209 19.22 -10.67 -19.98
N SER A 210 20.18 -11.13 -19.18
CA SER A 210 21.20 -12.08 -19.66
C SER A 210 20.66 -13.51 -19.62
N MET A 211 20.49 -14.13 -20.80
CA MET A 211 20.06 -15.53 -20.93
C MET A 211 21.01 -16.53 -20.23
N GLY A 212 22.26 -16.14 -19.97
CA GLY A 212 23.27 -16.97 -19.29
C GLY A 212 23.56 -16.61 -17.82
N SER A 213 22.96 -15.54 -17.28
CA SER A 213 23.20 -15.09 -15.89
C SER A 213 21.97 -14.34 -15.35
N PRO A 214 20.93 -15.06 -14.91
CA PRO A 214 19.68 -14.44 -14.46
C PRO A 214 19.90 -13.55 -13.24
N ALA A 215 19.10 -12.47 -13.14
CA ALA A 215 19.10 -11.62 -11.97
C ALA A 215 18.50 -12.35 -10.75
N ARG A 216 19.08 -12.12 -9.57
CA ARG A 216 18.66 -12.73 -8.31
C ARG A 216 18.28 -11.66 -7.31
N ALA A 217 17.07 -11.77 -6.76
CA ALA A 217 16.63 -10.95 -5.65
C ALA A 217 17.55 -11.19 -4.44
N PHE A 218 18.03 -10.11 -3.83
CA PHE A 218 18.87 -10.20 -2.63
C PHE A 218 18.33 -9.35 -1.49
N ILE A 219 18.76 -9.70 -0.28
CA ILE A 219 18.78 -8.83 0.90
C ILE A 219 20.21 -8.69 1.41
N TRP A 220 20.69 -7.46 1.53
CA TRP A 220 21.97 -7.10 2.11
C TRP A 220 21.74 -6.63 3.55
N GLN A 221 22.51 -7.20 4.46
CA GLN A 221 22.47 -6.87 5.88
C GLN A 221 23.80 -7.25 6.52
N ASN A 222 24.26 -6.47 7.50
CA ASN A 222 25.50 -6.74 8.25
C ASN A 222 26.73 -6.98 7.34
N GLY A 223 26.86 -6.20 6.27
CA GLY A 223 28.02 -6.28 5.38
C GLY A 223 28.01 -7.43 4.38
N SER A 224 26.91 -8.18 4.27
CA SER A 224 26.83 -9.37 3.40
C SER A 224 25.52 -9.42 2.60
N MET A 225 25.63 -9.86 1.34
CA MET A 225 24.49 -10.03 0.44
C MET A 225 23.98 -11.48 0.49
N ASN A 226 22.69 -11.65 0.77
CA ASN A 226 22.02 -12.94 0.84
C ASN A 226 20.97 -13.03 -0.27
N ASP A 227 21.05 -14.05 -1.13
CA ASP A 227 20.01 -14.33 -2.13
C ASP A 227 18.70 -14.74 -1.42
N LEU A 228 17.56 -14.23 -1.86
CA LEU A 228 16.24 -14.46 -1.25
C LEU A 228 15.56 -15.76 -1.73
N GLY A 229 16.20 -16.52 -2.62
CA GLY A 229 15.87 -17.91 -2.88
C GLY A 229 14.57 -18.14 -3.63
N LEU A 230 14.17 -17.24 -4.53
CA LEU A 230 13.01 -17.41 -5.43
C LEU A 230 13.25 -18.47 -6.53
N TYR A 231 13.93 -19.57 -6.18
CA TYR A 231 14.32 -20.68 -7.06
C TYR A 231 13.21 -21.72 -7.12
N LEU A 232 12.17 -21.47 -7.92
CA LEU A 232 11.16 -22.49 -8.21
C LEU A 232 11.64 -23.39 -9.36
N ASN A 233 12.32 -24.48 -9.00
CA ASN A 233 12.63 -25.67 -9.81
C ASN A 233 12.35 -25.55 -11.32
N SER A 234 13.24 -24.94 -12.08
CA SER A 234 13.49 -25.29 -13.48
C SER A 234 14.68 -24.50 -14.02
N TYR A 235 15.69 -25.25 -14.44
CA TYR A 235 16.87 -24.78 -15.16
C TYR A 235 16.48 -24.19 -16.53
N ARG A 236 15.85 -23.00 -16.61
CA ARG A 236 15.82 -22.12 -17.80
C ARG A 236 15.46 -20.68 -17.41
N GLY A 237 16.41 -19.77 -17.49
CA GLY A 237 16.16 -18.35 -17.73
C GLY A 237 15.66 -17.50 -16.56
N ARG A 238 14.74 -17.93 -15.69
CA ARG A 238 13.97 -17.02 -14.81
C ARG A 238 14.82 -16.13 -13.88
N SER A 239 14.54 -14.83 -13.93
CA SER A 239 15.14 -13.77 -13.11
C SER A 239 14.19 -13.33 -12.00
N SER A 240 14.74 -12.78 -10.91
CA SER A 240 13.99 -12.24 -9.78
C SER A 240 14.58 -10.92 -9.29
N THR A 241 13.72 -10.04 -8.80
CA THR A 241 14.08 -8.72 -8.27
C THR A 241 13.29 -8.43 -7.01
N ALA A 242 13.96 -8.12 -5.90
CA ALA A 242 13.30 -7.56 -4.73
C ALA A 242 13.17 -6.04 -4.93
N LYS A 243 11.93 -5.54 -4.85
CA LYS A 243 11.58 -4.15 -5.24
C LYS A 243 11.56 -3.22 -4.03
N LYS A 244 10.90 -3.64 -2.95
CA LYS A 244 10.73 -2.85 -1.73
C LYS A 244 10.78 -3.76 -0.51
N ILE A 245 11.19 -3.19 0.63
CA ILE A 245 11.23 -3.81 1.95
C ILE A 245 10.60 -2.83 2.95
N ASN A 246 9.76 -3.33 3.85
CA ASN A 246 9.20 -2.52 4.94
C ASN A 246 10.00 -2.69 6.25
N ASN A 247 9.63 -1.96 7.30
CA ASN A 247 10.29 -2.01 8.60
C ASN A 247 10.01 -3.30 9.39
N ALA A 248 9.02 -4.09 8.99
CA ALA A 248 8.82 -5.45 9.50
C ALA A 248 9.74 -6.48 8.84
N GLY A 249 10.55 -6.08 7.85
CA GLY A 249 11.44 -6.97 7.11
C GLY A 249 10.72 -7.82 6.05
N GLN A 250 9.47 -7.48 5.72
CA GLN A 250 8.74 -8.09 4.62
C GLN A 250 9.20 -7.48 3.30
N VAL A 251 9.39 -8.31 2.29
CA VAL A 251 9.92 -7.91 0.98
C VAL A 251 8.91 -8.22 -0.10
N VAL A 252 8.62 -7.25 -0.95
CA VAL A 252 7.87 -7.49 -2.19
C VAL A 252 8.85 -7.66 -3.34
N ALA A 253 8.69 -8.76 -4.07
CA ALA A 253 9.58 -9.16 -5.15
C ALA A 253 8.79 -9.53 -6.40
N VAL A 254 9.42 -9.37 -7.56
CA VAL A 254 8.87 -9.77 -8.86
C VAL A 254 9.76 -10.83 -9.49
N LYS A 255 9.13 -11.65 -10.33
CA LYS A 255 9.79 -12.66 -11.16
C LYS A 255 9.46 -12.40 -12.61
N PHE A 256 10.38 -12.71 -13.52
CA PHE A 256 10.15 -12.62 -14.96
C PHE A 256 10.97 -13.67 -15.71
N THR A 257 10.54 -14.02 -16.92
CA THR A 257 11.25 -14.94 -17.81
C THR A 257 12.07 -14.15 -18.85
N PRO A 258 13.42 -14.25 -18.84
CA PRO A 258 14.27 -13.66 -19.87
C PRO A 258 14.12 -14.36 -21.22
N GLY A 259 13.97 -13.57 -22.28
CA GLY A 259 13.91 -14.07 -23.66
C GLY A 259 12.65 -13.66 -24.41
N ASP A 260 11.56 -13.35 -23.70
CA ASP A 260 10.42 -12.67 -24.28
C ASP A 260 10.78 -11.19 -24.43
N TRP A 261 10.58 -10.64 -25.63
CA TRP A 261 10.76 -9.21 -25.88
C TRP A 261 9.42 -8.56 -26.17
N PRO A 262 8.95 -7.64 -25.29
CA PRO A 262 9.63 -7.15 -24.08
C PRO A 262 9.51 -8.13 -22.88
N PRO A 263 10.36 -8.03 -21.84
CA PRO A 263 10.28 -8.92 -20.69
C PRO A 263 8.96 -8.71 -19.93
N HIS A 264 8.26 -9.80 -19.61
CA HIS A 264 7.00 -9.79 -18.86
C HIS A 264 7.24 -10.26 -17.42
N ASP A 265 6.65 -9.56 -16.45
CA ASP A 265 6.58 -10.07 -15.08
C ASP A 265 5.68 -11.32 -15.07
N ASP A 266 6.18 -12.42 -14.51
CA ASP A 266 5.50 -13.71 -14.38
C ASP A 266 4.74 -13.85 -13.04
N GLY A 267 4.98 -12.93 -12.11
CA GLY A 267 4.35 -12.95 -10.79
C GLY A 267 4.96 -11.98 -9.78
N ILE A 268 4.12 -11.55 -8.84
CA ILE A 268 4.48 -10.72 -7.69
C ILE A 268 4.40 -11.57 -6.42
N PHE A 269 5.40 -11.46 -5.55
CA PHE A 269 5.55 -12.29 -4.36
C PHE A 269 5.80 -11.43 -3.13
N LEU A 270 5.15 -11.79 -2.03
CA LEU A 270 5.50 -11.33 -0.69
C LEU A 270 6.43 -12.37 -0.04
N LEU A 271 7.60 -11.93 0.40
CA LEU A 271 8.60 -12.72 1.10
C LEU A 271 8.65 -12.29 2.57
N GLU A 272 8.53 -13.25 3.47
CA GLU A 272 8.52 -13.02 4.91
C GLU A 272 9.45 -14.00 5.63
N ASN A 273 9.90 -13.66 6.84
CA ASN A 273 10.69 -14.54 7.69
C ASN A 273 11.89 -15.17 6.97
N CYS A 274 12.62 -14.36 6.20
CA CYS A 274 13.78 -14.82 5.45
C CYS A 274 14.93 -15.20 6.38
N SER A 275 15.41 -16.44 6.28
CA SER A 275 16.51 -16.96 7.08
C SER A 275 17.83 -16.97 6.28
N ALA A 276 18.91 -16.53 6.91
CA ALA A 276 20.26 -16.59 6.33
C ALA A 276 20.83 -18.00 6.54
N PHE A 277 20.72 -18.89 5.55
CA PHE A 277 21.30 -20.23 5.63
C PHE A 277 22.08 -20.64 4.36
N PRO A 278 23.22 -21.35 4.52
CA PRO A 278 23.94 -21.96 3.41
C PRO A 278 23.23 -23.26 2.99
N GLY A 279 22.14 -23.15 2.21
CA GLY A 279 21.39 -24.31 1.73
C GLY A 279 20.46 -24.00 0.55
N SER A 280 20.16 -25.02 -0.26
CA SER A 280 19.34 -24.95 -1.49
C SER A 280 17.82 -25.02 -1.24
N GLY A 281 17.36 -24.69 -0.04
CA GLY A 281 15.94 -24.67 0.34
C GLY A 281 15.32 -23.28 0.21
N GLN A 282 13.98 -23.21 0.19
CA GLN A 282 13.21 -21.98 0.19
C GLN A 282 13.59 -21.13 1.42
N ARG A 283 14.18 -19.94 1.16
CA ARG A 283 14.85 -19.11 2.18
C ARG A 283 13.90 -18.21 2.96
N CYS A 284 12.70 -17.98 2.42
CA CYS A 284 11.66 -17.14 2.97
C CYS A 284 10.31 -17.86 2.92
N LYS A 285 9.37 -17.53 3.80
CA LYS A 285 7.96 -17.78 3.55
C LYS A 285 7.56 -16.96 2.33
N VAL A 286 6.99 -17.60 1.31
CA VAL A 286 6.60 -16.96 0.04
C VAL A 286 5.09 -17.03 -0.10
N THR A 287 4.47 -15.88 -0.33
CA THR A 287 3.06 -15.75 -0.71
C THR A 287 3.01 -15.21 -2.13
N ASP A 288 2.37 -15.95 -3.03
CA ASP A 288 2.11 -15.50 -4.41
C ASP A 288 0.92 -14.53 -4.39
N LEU A 289 1.13 -13.32 -4.88
CA LEU A 289 0.12 -12.26 -4.94
C LEU A 289 -0.60 -12.20 -6.29
N GLY A 290 -0.19 -13.05 -7.24
CA GLY A 290 -0.79 -13.14 -8.57
C GLY A 290 0.14 -12.66 -9.69
N ASN A 291 -0.36 -12.84 -10.91
CA ASN A 291 0.31 -12.43 -12.14
C ASN A 291 -0.08 -11.01 -12.55
N THR A 292 0.72 -10.39 -13.40
CA THR A 292 0.60 -8.98 -13.80
C THR A 292 -0.04 -8.82 -15.18
N ASP A 293 -0.70 -9.87 -15.69
CA ASP A 293 -1.24 -9.96 -17.06
C ASP A 293 -0.23 -9.53 -18.16
N GLY A 294 1.07 -9.67 -17.89
CA GLY A 294 2.13 -9.31 -18.82
C GLY A 294 2.54 -7.83 -18.79
N GLU A 295 2.20 -7.06 -17.75
CA GLU A 295 2.74 -5.71 -17.58
C GLU A 295 4.27 -5.72 -17.47
N TYR A 296 4.90 -4.77 -18.16
CA TYR A 296 6.34 -4.74 -18.45
C TYR A 296 7.22 -4.31 -17.28
N THR A 297 6.64 -3.61 -16.30
CA THR A 297 7.33 -3.17 -15.08
C THR A 297 6.30 -2.98 -13.97
N SER A 298 6.14 -3.96 -13.11
CA SER A 298 5.21 -3.83 -11.98
C SER A 298 5.79 -2.85 -10.97
N VAL A 299 5.19 -1.67 -10.89
CA VAL A 299 5.32 -0.81 -9.73
C VAL A 299 4.64 -1.54 -8.59
N VAL A 300 5.40 -1.87 -7.56
CA VAL A 300 4.92 -2.55 -6.37
C VAL A 300 5.51 -1.86 -5.16
N ASP A 301 4.68 -1.68 -4.14
CA ASP A 301 5.09 -1.01 -2.91
C ASP A 301 4.39 -1.67 -1.71
N ILE A 302 5.01 -1.55 -0.54
CA ILE A 302 4.54 -2.16 0.71
C ILE A 302 4.74 -1.18 1.85
N ASN A 303 3.71 -1.02 2.68
CA ASN A 303 3.82 -0.24 3.91
C ASN A 303 4.11 -1.13 5.13
N ASP A 304 4.37 -0.52 6.28
CA ASP A 304 4.73 -1.22 7.52
C ASP A 304 3.56 -1.98 8.16
N VAL A 305 2.31 -1.72 7.75
CA VAL A 305 1.14 -2.51 8.18
C VAL A 305 0.91 -3.75 7.30
N GLY A 306 1.72 -3.94 6.26
CA GLY A 306 1.68 -5.12 5.38
C GLY A 306 0.67 -5.02 4.24
N GLN A 307 0.13 -3.83 3.95
CA GLN A 307 -0.64 -3.58 2.74
C GLN A 307 0.32 -3.45 1.55
N ILE A 308 -0.05 -4.07 0.43
CA ILE A 308 0.77 -4.10 -0.77
C ILE A 308 -0.04 -3.54 -1.93
N ILE A 309 0.53 -2.64 -2.70
CA ILE A 309 -0.06 -2.19 -3.96
C ILE A 309 0.72 -2.77 -5.14
N GLY A 310 0.01 -2.96 -6.25
CA GLY A 310 0.59 -3.35 -7.53
C GLY A 310 -0.41 -3.17 -8.68
N PRO A 311 -0.10 -3.70 -9.87
CA PRO A 311 -1.02 -3.71 -11.01
C PRO A 311 -2.39 -4.32 -10.70
N PHE A 312 -2.42 -5.31 -9.80
CA PHE A 312 -3.64 -5.97 -9.34
C PHE A 312 -4.51 -5.10 -8.40
N GLY A 313 -4.01 -3.95 -7.95
CA GLY A 313 -4.65 -3.09 -6.96
C GLY A 313 -4.05 -3.23 -5.56
N LEU A 314 -4.90 -3.12 -4.54
CA LEU A 314 -4.51 -3.20 -3.13
C LEU A 314 -4.70 -4.63 -2.61
N TRP A 315 -3.61 -5.25 -2.18
CA TRP A 315 -3.62 -6.49 -1.42
C TRP A 315 -3.56 -6.19 0.08
N GLU A 316 -4.48 -6.78 0.84
CA GLU A 316 -4.54 -6.69 2.29
C GLU A 316 -5.12 -7.99 2.86
N ASN A 317 -4.43 -8.60 3.82
CA ASN A 317 -4.90 -9.80 4.55
C ASN A 317 -5.40 -10.93 3.64
N GLY A 318 -4.71 -11.18 2.52
CA GLY A 318 -5.07 -12.23 1.56
C GLY A 318 -6.18 -11.86 0.58
N THR A 319 -6.70 -10.63 0.63
CA THR A 319 -7.73 -10.13 -0.29
C THR A 319 -7.15 -9.09 -1.22
N VAL A 320 -7.48 -9.17 -2.51
CA VAL A 320 -7.13 -8.16 -3.52
C VAL A 320 -8.36 -7.31 -3.84
N THR A 321 -8.20 -5.99 -3.74
CA THR A 321 -9.19 -5.01 -4.17
C THR A 321 -8.66 -4.26 -5.39
N ALA A 322 -9.34 -4.44 -6.53
CA ALA A 322 -8.96 -3.79 -7.79
C ALA A 322 -8.99 -2.24 -7.66
N PRO A 323 -8.13 -1.50 -8.37
CA PRO A 323 -8.04 -0.03 -8.24
C PRO A 323 -9.36 0.71 -8.42
N ASN A 324 -10.16 0.33 -9.41
CA ASN A 324 -11.46 0.98 -9.68
C ASN A 324 -12.53 0.70 -8.60
N SER A 325 -12.33 -0.33 -7.76
CA SER A 325 -13.20 -0.64 -6.63
C SER A 325 -12.80 0.12 -5.37
N LEU A 326 -11.65 0.81 -5.36
CA LEU A 326 -11.19 1.62 -4.24
C LEU A 326 -11.88 2.99 -4.19
N LEU A 327 -12.53 3.43 -5.28
CA LEU A 327 -13.14 4.76 -5.38
C LEU A 327 -14.67 4.70 -5.53
N PRO A 328 -15.39 5.79 -5.17
CA PRO A 328 -16.79 5.94 -5.58
C PRO A 328 -16.92 5.94 -7.11
N LYS A 329 -17.99 5.30 -7.62
CA LYS A 329 -18.25 5.16 -9.07
C LYS A 329 -18.29 6.50 -9.84
N ASN A 330 -18.62 7.60 -9.17
CA ASN A 330 -18.77 8.92 -9.77
C ASN A 330 -17.57 9.85 -9.45
N SER A 331 -16.40 9.29 -9.12
CA SER A 331 -15.21 10.08 -8.79
C SER A 331 -14.67 10.91 -9.96
N GLY A 332 -15.01 10.55 -11.21
CA GLY A 332 -14.49 11.17 -12.43
C GLY A 332 -13.06 10.74 -12.81
N TRP A 333 -12.49 9.80 -12.04
CA TRP A 333 -11.18 9.23 -12.27
C TRP A 333 -11.26 7.88 -12.97
N GLU A 334 -10.38 7.68 -13.94
CA GLU A 334 -10.27 6.47 -14.74
C GLU A 334 -8.80 6.08 -14.92
N SER A 335 -8.54 4.84 -15.33
CA SER A 335 -7.19 4.34 -15.66
C SER A 335 -6.17 4.57 -14.54
N LEU A 336 -6.53 4.17 -13.32
CA LEU A 336 -5.73 4.36 -12.12
C LEU A 336 -4.51 3.43 -12.12
N SER A 337 -3.33 4.01 -11.95
CA SER A 337 -2.08 3.30 -11.65
C SER A 337 -1.60 3.70 -10.26
N LEU A 338 -1.53 2.73 -9.35
CA LEU A 338 -1.09 2.93 -7.97
C LEU A 338 0.45 2.87 -7.94
N LEU A 339 1.10 3.84 -7.28
CA LEU A 339 2.56 4.01 -7.36
C LEU A 339 3.29 3.90 -6.02
N ALA A 340 2.73 4.44 -4.94
CA ALA A 340 3.29 4.27 -3.60
C ALA A 340 2.21 4.30 -2.52
N ILE A 341 2.48 3.68 -1.37
CA ILE A 341 1.58 3.60 -0.22
C ILE A 341 2.32 3.91 1.09
N ASN A 342 1.71 4.71 1.97
CA ASN A 342 2.27 4.99 3.30
C ASN A 342 1.59 4.14 4.41
N ASN A 343 2.09 4.25 5.65
CA ASN A 343 1.60 3.48 6.80
C ASN A 343 0.20 3.90 7.28
N SER A 344 -0.28 5.07 6.86
CA SER A 344 -1.66 5.51 7.08
C SER A 344 -2.63 4.93 6.04
N GLY A 345 -2.13 4.08 5.13
CA GLY A 345 -2.90 3.51 4.02
C GLY A 345 -3.19 4.51 2.92
N GLN A 346 -2.57 5.70 2.89
CA GLN A 346 -2.73 6.62 1.77
C GLN A 346 -1.97 6.11 0.56
N ILE A 347 -2.61 6.16 -0.62
CA ILE A 347 -2.04 5.66 -1.86
C ILE A 347 -1.89 6.83 -2.83
N VAL A 348 -0.69 7.01 -3.37
CA VAL A 348 -0.43 7.97 -4.44
C VAL A 348 -0.32 7.25 -5.77
N GLY A 349 -0.75 7.91 -6.85
CA GLY A 349 -0.67 7.32 -8.17
C GLY A 349 -0.95 8.31 -9.29
N SER A 350 -1.17 7.78 -10.49
CA SER A 350 -1.53 8.56 -11.67
C SER A 350 -2.76 7.98 -12.35
N GLY A 351 -3.59 8.84 -12.92
CA GLY A 351 -4.79 8.43 -13.64
C GLY A 351 -5.28 9.50 -14.61
N SER A 352 -6.39 9.22 -15.28
CA SER A 352 -7.12 10.16 -16.11
C SER A 352 -8.23 10.81 -15.29
N PHE A 353 -8.21 12.14 -15.17
CA PHE A 353 -9.29 12.90 -14.59
C PHE A 353 -9.91 13.78 -15.67
N HIS A 354 -11.17 13.48 -16.03
CA HIS A 354 -11.88 14.14 -17.15
C HIS A 354 -11.06 14.18 -18.46
N GLY A 355 -10.41 13.05 -18.80
CA GLY A 355 -9.60 12.90 -20.02
C GLY A 355 -8.20 13.52 -19.96
N LYS A 356 -7.76 14.03 -18.81
CA LYS A 356 -6.41 14.60 -18.62
C LYS A 356 -5.61 13.73 -17.64
N GLY A 357 -4.38 13.42 -18.00
CA GLY A 357 -3.43 12.78 -17.07
C GLY A 357 -3.18 13.67 -15.84
N ARG A 358 -3.32 13.09 -14.65
CA ARG A 358 -3.15 13.76 -13.36
C ARG A 358 -2.54 12.81 -12.34
N GLY A 359 -1.74 13.37 -11.43
CA GLY A 359 -1.35 12.70 -10.19
C GLY A 359 -2.50 12.77 -9.18
N PHE A 360 -2.69 11.73 -8.38
CA PHE A 360 -3.69 11.70 -7.33
C PHE A 360 -3.13 11.24 -5.99
N LEU A 361 -3.80 11.64 -4.91
CA LEU A 361 -3.66 11.06 -3.58
C LEU A 361 -5.00 10.49 -3.13
N MET A 362 -5.04 9.18 -2.91
CA MET A 362 -6.15 8.49 -2.27
C MET A 362 -5.91 8.45 -0.75
N THR A 363 -6.88 8.93 0.02
CA THR A 363 -6.86 8.87 1.49
C THR A 363 -8.01 8.01 1.99
N PRO A 364 -7.76 6.98 2.83
CA PRO A 364 -8.82 6.14 3.38
C PRO A 364 -9.93 6.98 4.00
N GLY A 365 -11.16 6.79 3.52
CA GLY A 365 -12.35 7.44 4.06
C GLY A 365 -13.10 6.50 4.97
N PHE A 366 -13.52 6.97 6.15
CA PHE A 366 -14.60 6.34 6.90
C PHE A 366 -15.91 6.90 6.34
N GLU A 367 -16.51 6.28 5.32
CA GLU A 367 -17.94 6.51 5.13
C GLU A 367 -18.65 5.75 6.25
N SER A 368 -19.12 6.49 7.25
CA SER A 368 -20.13 5.97 8.16
C SER A 368 -21.33 5.59 7.30
N VAL A 369 -21.59 4.29 7.12
CA VAL A 369 -22.86 3.83 6.57
C VAL A 369 -23.95 4.45 7.44
N PRO A 370 -24.84 5.31 6.90
CA PRO A 370 -25.99 5.75 7.68
C PRO A 370 -26.72 4.48 8.09
N GLU A 371 -26.91 4.25 9.39
CA GLU A 371 -27.73 3.11 9.80
C GLU A 371 -29.05 3.19 9.02
N PRO A 372 -29.51 2.09 8.41
CA PRO A 372 -30.82 2.09 7.78
C PRO A 372 -31.79 2.52 8.87
N ASN A 373 -32.49 3.64 8.66
CA ASN A 373 -33.47 4.17 9.59
C ASN A 373 -34.52 3.08 9.90
N LEU A 374 -34.27 2.26 10.92
CA LEU A 374 -35.21 1.25 11.43
C LEU A 374 -36.48 1.92 12.01
N ALA A 375 -36.47 3.25 12.15
CA ALA A 375 -37.60 4.04 12.61
C ALA A 375 -38.84 4.01 11.70
N LEU A 376 -38.73 3.63 10.41
CA LEU A 376 -39.89 3.54 9.50
C LEU A 376 -40.47 2.12 9.36
N GLY A 377 -39.76 1.08 9.83
CA GLY A 377 -40.25 -0.31 9.78
C GLY A 377 -41.10 -0.72 10.98
N LEU A 378 -40.98 -0.05 12.12
CA LEU A 378 -41.69 -0.40 13.36
C LEU A 378 -43.07 0.27 13.51
N LEU A 379 -43.40 1.28 12.70
CA LEU A 379 -44.72 1.92 12.72
C LEU A 379 -45.78 1.20 11.88
N ALA A 380 -45.39 0.24 11.04
CA ALA A 380 -46.33 -0.52 10.21
C ALA A 380 -46.96 -1.74 10.92
N PHE A 381 -46.42 -2.18 12.07
CA PHE A 381 -46.92 -3.37 12.79
C PHE A 381 -47.63 -3.05 14.12
N GLY A 382 -47.67 -1.79 14.55
CA GLY A 382 -48.38 -1.37 15.77
C GLY A 382 -49.88 -1.09 15.61
N ALA A 383 -50.44 -1.16 14.39
CA ALA A 383 -51.80 -0.69 14.11
C ALA A 383 -52.89 -1.78 14.00
N PHE A 384 -52.60 -3.05 14.33
CA PHE A 384 -53.60 -4.14 14.28
C PHE A 384 -53.97 -4.77 15.64
N GLY A 385 -53.57 -4.15 16.76
CA GLY A 385 -53.68 -4.77 18.09
C GLY A 385 -54.49 -4.04 19.16
N ALA A 386 -55.38 -3.08 18.82
CA ALA A 386 -56.18 -2.38 19.82
C ALA A 386 -57.62 -2.14 19.34
N GLY A 387 -58.40 -3.22 19.31
CA GLY A 387 -59.82 -3.20 19.00
C GLY A 387 -60.58 -4.26 19.77
N ALA A 388 -60.75 -4.07 21.08
CA ALA A 388 -61.80 -4.75 21.84
C ALA A 388 -62.31 -3.86 23.00
N MET A 389 -63.55 -3.42 22.84
CA MET A 389 -64.34 -2.63 23.79
C MET A 389 -64.55 -3.35 25.12
N VAL A 390 -64.52 -2.60 26.24
CA VAL A 390 -65.51 -2.78 27.32
C VAL A 390 -65.96 -1.40 27.81
N LYS A 391 -67.25 -1.14 27.65
CA LYS A 391 -67.98 0.03 28.14
C LYS A 391 -68.75 -0.40 29.40
N ARG A 392 -68.56 0.27 30.54
CA ARG A 392 -69.58 0.32 31.60
C ARG A 392 -69.40 1.53 32.52
N GLN A 393 -70.33 2.47 32.42
CA GLN A 393 -70.63 3.49 33.43
C GLN A 393 -71.57 2.93 34.50
N ARG A 394 -71.43 3.40 35.75
CA ARG A 394 -72.49 3.78 36.73
C ARG A 394 -71.79 4.43 37.94
N GLN A 395 -71.97 5.73 38.14
CA GLN A 395 -72.92 6.38 39.09
C GLN A 395 -72.66 6.06 40.56
N GLY A 396 -72.48 7.11 41.37
CA GLY A 396 -71.87 7.05 42.70
C GLY A 396 -72.81 6.93 43.89
N GLN A 397 -72.22 7.14 45.07
CA GLN A 397 -72.88 7.63 46.29
C GLN A 397 -71.80 7.99 47.34
N ALA A 398 -72.05 9.07 48.07
CA ALA A 398 -71.29 9.56 49.23
C ALA A 398 -71.68 8.84 50.53
N TRP A 399 -71.37 9.46 51.68
CA TRP A 399 -71.51 9.10 53.11
C TRP A 399 -70.25 8.44 53.72
N ALA A 400 -69.70 8.80 54.89
CA ALA A 400 -69.62 9.99 55.75
C ALA A 400 -68.62 9.61 56.89
N MET A 401 -67.91 10.61 57.46
CA MET A 401 -67.28 10.71 58.81
C MET A 401 -66.65 9.46 59.47
N THR A 402 -65.44 9.52 60.05
CA THR A 402 -65.18 10.18 61.34
C THR A 402 -63.67 10.36 61.57
N SER A 403 -63.34 11.44 62.27
CA SER A 403 -62.03 11.90 62.77
C SER A 403 -61.23 10.87 63.60
N ILE A 404 -59.89 11.03 63.64
CA ILE A 404 -59.08 11.32 64.84
C ILE A 404 -57.61 11.58 64.40
N THR A 405 -57.10 12.77 64.70
CA THR A 405 -55.66 13.14 64.80
C THR A 405 -55.25 13.00 66.28
N PRO A 406 -54.01 13.26 66.76
CA PRO A 406 -52.69 13.42 66.11
C PRO A 406 -51.54 12.69 66.85
N GLN A 407 -50.30 12.71 66.34
CA GLN A 407 -49.16 13.21 67.13
C GLN A 407 -47.86 13.37 66.33
N ARG A 408 -47.13 14.43 66.70
CA ARG A 408 -45.82 14.91 66.22
C ARG A 408 -44.66 14.18 66.91
N SER A 409 -43.50 14.14 66.25
CA SER A 409 -42.17 14.61 66.71
C SER A 409 -41.12 14.09 65.70
N ARG A 410 -40.40 14.92 64.91
CA ARG A 410 -39.22 15.77 65.19
C ARG A 410 -38.12 15.11 66.02
N LEU A 411 -36.91 15.06 65.43
CA LEU A 411 -35.52 15.32 65.92
C LEU A 411 -34.59 14.61 64.90
N SER A 412 -33.70 15.21 64.10
CA SER A 412 -32.58 16.17 64.25
C SER A 412 -31.42 15.69 65.15
N GLY A 413 -30.21 15.69 64.58
CA GLY A 413 -28.90 15.46 65.23
C GLY A 413 -28.23 14.24 64.60
N THR A 414 -27.05 14.32 63.98
CA THR A 414 -25.91 15.24 64.13
C THR A 414 -25.20 15.47 62.81
#